data_AF-A0A1C6H7P2-F1
#
_entry.id   AF-A0A1C6H7P2-F1
#
_cell.length_a   1.000
_cell.length_b   1.000
_cell.length_c   1.000
_cell.angle_alpha   90.00
_cell.angle_beta   90.00
_cell.angle_gamma   90.00
#
_symmetry.space_group_name_H-M   'P 1'
#
loop_
_entity.id
_entity.type
_entity.pdbx_description
1 polymer ?
#
loop_
_entity_poly.entity_id
_entity_poly.type
_entity_poly.pdbx_seq_one_letter_code
_entity_poly.pdbx_strand_id
1 'polypeptide(L)'
;MKNVTDILVRDVPKNTDLILKSKAKKSGLSRNEYLVNLLNTHVLIDEIEEIKNNYNEVLKHTLVALKENTEVMQQLIKMIEG
;
A
#
# COMPACT_ATOMS: atom_id res chain seq x y z
N MET A 1 -24.29 -17.23 -6.72
CA MET A 1 -24.71 -16.80 -5.37
C MET A 1 -23.77 -15.67 -4.95
N LYS A 2 -24.27 -14.59 -4.33
CA LYS A 2 -23.37 -13.56 -3.79
C LYS A 2 -22.74 -14.13 -2.51
N ASN A 3 -21.41 -14.32 -2.51
CA ASN A 3 -20.66 -14.76 -1.33
C ASN A 3 -20.44 -13.56 -0.39
N VAL A 4 -21.51 -13.08 0.27
CA VAL A 4 -21.43 -11.99 1.26
C VAL A 4 -21.86 -12.52 2.61
N THR A 5 -21.15 -12.11 3.65
CA THR A 5 -21.50 -12.40 5.04
C THR A 5 -21.90 -11.10 5.73
N ASP A 6 -23.03 -11.12 6.42
CA ASP A 6 -23.47 -9.97 7.21
C ASP A 6 -22.74 -9.96 8.55
N ILE A 7 -22.25 -8.79 8.94
CA ILE A 7 -21.50 -8.59 10.19
C ILE A 7 -22.24 -7.55 11.04
N LEU A 8 -22.53 -7.89 12.29
CA LEU A 8 -23.07 -6.97 13.29
C LEU A 8 -21.97 -6.52 14.25
N VAL A 9 -21.63 -5.23 14.20
CA VAL A 9 -20.71 -4.62 15.16
C VAL A 9 -21.52 -4.00 16.30
N ARG A 10 -21.37 -4.54 17.51
CA ARG A 10 -22.08 -4.08 18.72
C ARG A 10 -21.27 -3.05 19.49
N ASP A 11 -21.97 -2.26 20.30
CA ASP A 11 -21.39 -1.35 21.30
C ASP A 11 -20.39 -0.32 20.74
N VAL A 12 -20.58 0.10 19.48
CA VAL A 12 -19.80 1.18 18.87
C VAL A 12 -20.10 2.49 19.62
N PRO A 13 -19.07 3.17 20.19
CA PRO A 13 -19.28 4.44 20.87
C PRO A 13 -19.96 5.46 19.95
N LYS A 14 -20.93 6.21 20.49
CA LYS A 14 -21.70 7.21 19.71
C LYS A 14 -20.79 8.21 18.98
N ASN A 15 -19.71 8.64 19.63
CA ASN A 15 -18.74 9.55 19.04
C ASN A 15 -18.06 8.94 17.81
N THR A 16 -17.67 7.66 17.90
CA THR A 16 -17.08 6.92 16.78
C THR A 16 -18.07 6.80 15.62
N ASP A 17 -19.33 6.48 15.90
CA ASP A 17 -20.38 6.43 14.87
C ASP A 17 -20.56 7.76 14.15
N LEU A 18 -20.58 8.87 14.90
CA LEU A 18 -20.70 10.21 14.32
C LEU A 18 -19.53 10.54 13.40
N ILE A 19 -18.31 10.19 13.80
CA ILE A 19 -17.10 10.38 12.98
C ILE A 19 -17.20 9.55 11.70
N LEU A 20 -17.59 8.27 11.80
CA LEU A 20 -17.75 7.38 10.66
C LEU A 20 -18.79 7.91 9.66
N LYS A 21 -19.94 8.39 10.15
CA LYS A 21 -20.96 9.03 9.31
C LYS A 21 -20.44 10.29 8.61
N SER A 22 -19.69 11.12 9.33
CA SER A 22 -19.08 12.33 8.77
C SER A 22 -18.09 11.98 7.65
N LYS A 23 -17.23 10.98 7.88
CA LYS A 23 -16.26 10.50 6.89
C LYS A 23 -16.95 9.89 5.66
N ALA A 24 -17.96 9.05 5.86
CA ALA A 24 -18.76 8.49 4.77
C ALA A 24 -19.37 9.61 3.89
N LYS A 25 -19.98 10.62 4.53
CA LYS A 25 -20.57 11.76 3.83
C LYS A 25 -19.52 12.57 3.04
N LYS A 26 -18.35 12.81 3.62
CA LYS A 26 -17.24 13.50 2.92
C LYS A 26 -16.76 12.75 1.70
N SER A 27 -16.81 11.42 1.73
CA SER A 27 -16.44 10.54 0.61
C SER A 27 -17.59 10.29 -0.38
N GLY A 28 -18.78 10.88 -0.17
CA GLY A 28 -19.95 10.65 -1.01
C GLY A 28 -20.53 9.23 -0.93
N LEU A 29 -20.20 8.49 0.12
CA LEU A 29 -20.61 7.08 0.32
C LEU A 29 -21.69 6.96 1.39
N SER A 30 -22.50 5.91 1.31
CA SER A 30 -23.30 5.50 2.45
C SER A 30 -22.40 5.05 3.61
N ARG A 31 -22.92 5.12 4.83
CA ARG A 31 -22.20 4.63 6.02
C ARG A 31 -21.78 3.16 5.86
N ASN A 32 -22.63 2.33 5.27
CA ASN A 32 -22.34 0.91 5.08
C ASN A 32 -21.22 0.69 4.05
N GLU A 33 -21.31 1.32 2.89
CA GLU A 33 -20.26 1.24 1.86
C GLU A 33 -18.92 1.72 2.39
N TYR A 34 -18.91 2.80 3.17
CA TYR A 34 -17.71 3.30 3.82
C TYR A 34 -17.10 2.26 4.78
N LEU A 35 -17.92 1.61 5.60
CA LEU A 35 -17.47 0.59 6.54
C LEU A 35 -16.95 -0.67 5.83
N VAL A 36 -17.63 -1.12 4.78
CA VAL A 36 -17.17 -2.26 3.96
C VAL A 36 -15.83 -1.93 3.30
N ASN A 37 -15.68 -0.74 2.72
CA ASN A 37 -14.42 -0.31 2.13
C ASN A 37 -13.31 -0.22 3.18
N LEU A 38 -13.61 0.31 4.36
CA LEU A 38 -12.66 0.40 5.47
C LEU A 38 -12.17 -0.98 5.90
N LEU A 39 -13.08 -1.94 6.09
CA LEU A 39 -12.75 -3.32 6.46
C LEU A 39 -11.90 -4.01 5.38
N ASN A 40 -12.30 -3.90 4.12
CA ASN A 40 -11.54 -4.49 3.01
C ASN A 40 -10.13 -3.88 2.90
N THR A 41 -10.02 -2.56 3.09
CA THR A 41 -8.72 -1.87 3.07
C THR A 41 -7.85 -2.33 4.23
N HIS A 42 -8.46 -2.52 5.41
CA HIS A 42 -7.73 -2.94 6.60
C HIS A 42 -7.18 -4.37 6.48
N VAL A 43 -7.96 -5.29 5.89
CA VAL A 43 -7.50 -6.67 5.65
C VAL A 43 -6.34 -6.71 4.65
N LEU A 44 -6.34 -5.83 3.65
CA LEU A 44 -5.29 -5.79 2.62
C LEU A 44 -4.06 -4.99 3.05
N ILE A 45 -4.08 -4.30 4.19
CA ILE A 45 -3.04 -3.33 4.53
C ILE A 45 -1.68 -4.01 4.72
N ASP A 46 -1.66 -5.19 5.34
CA ASP A 46 -0.44 -5.96 5.60
C ASP A 46 0.16 -6.46 4.28
N GLU A 47 -0.68 -6.95 3.35
CA GLU A 47 -0.26 -7.38 2.01
C GLU A 47 0.30 -6.20 1.20
N ILE A 48 -0.33 -5.02 1.30
CA ILE A 48 0.15 -3.80 0.64
C ILE A 48 1.50 -3.35 1.20
N GLU A 49 1.68 -3.43 2.53
CA GLU A 49 2.96 -3.11 3.16
C GLU A 49 4.07 -4.09 2.73
N GLU A 50 3.78 -5.38 2.67
CA GLU A 50 4.72 -6.40 2.19
C GLU A 50 5.13 -6.14 0.73
N ILE A 51 4.16 -5.90 -0.16
CA ILE A 51 4.42 -5.58 -1.58
C ILE A 51 5.30 -4.33 -1.70
N LYS A 52 5.00 -3.30 -0.90
CA LYS A 52 5.76 -2.05 -0.90
C LYS A 52 7.21 -2.27 -0.43
N ASN A 53 7.41 -3.09 0.59
CA ASN A 53 8.74 -3.45 1.07
C ASN A 53 9.53 -4.21 0.01
N ASN A 54 8.94 -5.22 -0.62
CA ASN A 54 9.55 -5.99 -1.70
C ASN A 54 9.93 -5.09 -2.88
N TYR A 55 9.06 -4.16 -3.26
CA TYR A 55 9.34 -3.20 -4.33
C TYR A 55 10.53 -2.28 -3.99
N ASN A 56 10.62 -1.80 -2.74
CA ASN A 56 11.74 -0.99 -2.28
C ASN A 56 13.06 -1.77 -2.28
N GLU A 57 13.04 -3.05 -1.92
CA GLU A 57 14.22 -3.92 -2.00
C GLU A 57 14.70 -4.11 -3.44
N VAL A 58 13.78 -4.42 -4.37
CA VAL A 58 14.11 -4.55 -5.80
C VAL A 58 14.70 -3.25 -6.36
N LEU A 59 14.11 -2.10 -6.02
CA LEU A 59 14.64 -0.80 -6.41
C LEU A 59 16.06 -0.57 -5.88
N LYS A 60 16.31 -0.91 -4.62
CA LYS A 60 17.63 -0.78 -4.00
C LYS A 60 18.66 -1.65 -4.71
N HIS A 61 18.33 -2.91 -4.99
CA HIS A 61 19.22 -3.81 -5.73
C HIS A 61 19.50 -3.31 -7.15
N THR A 62 18.48 -2.79 -7.82
CA THR A 62 18.63 -2.23 -9.17
C THR A 62 19.57 -1.02 -9.18
N LEU A 63 19.43 -0.12 -8.20
CA LEU A 63 20.31 1.04 -8.06
C LEU A 63 21.77 0.63 -7.79
N VAL A 64 21.98 -0.39 -6.95
CA VAL A 64 23.33 -0.93 -6.69
C VAL A 64 23.93 -1.50 -7.98
N ALA A 65 23.19 -2.34 -8.71
CA ALA A 65 23.68 -2.92 -9.96
C ALA A 65 24.00 -1.85 -11.02
N LEU A 66 23.18 -0.81 -11.14
CA LEU A 66 23.45 0.31 -12.05
C LEU A 66 24.74 1.05 -11.67
N LYS A 67 24.95 1.27 -10.37
CA LYS A 67 26.17 1.92 -9.87
C LYS A 67 27.41 1.07 -10.15
N GLU A 68 27.37 -0.22 -9.83
CA GLU A 68 28.46 -1.16 -10.08
C GLU A 68 28.78 -1.25 -11.59
N ASN A 69 27.76 -1.36 -12.44
CA ASN A 69 27.93 -1.36 -13.90
C ASN A 69 28.57 -0.05 -14.39
N THR A 70 28.16 1.09 -13.84
CA THR A 70 28.74 2.40 -14.18
C THR A 70 30.22 2.47 -13.78
N GLU A 71 30.58 1.97 -12.60
CA GLU A 71 31.96 1.91 -12.12
C GLU A 71 32.83 1.00 -13.02
N VAL A 72 32.32 -0.18 -13.40
CA VAL A 72 33.01 -1.10 -14.31
C VAL A 72 33.20 -0.46 -15.69
N MET A 73 32.16 0.20 -16.24
CA MET A 73 32.28 0.92 -17.50
C MET A 73 33.34 2.02 -17.45
N GLN A 74 33.39 2.80 -16.36
CA GLN A 74 34.42 3.82 -16.18
C GLN A 74 35.84 3.22 -16.10
N GLN A 75 35.98 2.05 -15.46
CA GLN A 75 37.26 1.34 -15.44
C GLN A 75 37.66 0.84 -16.83
N LEU A 76 36.72 0.28 -17.60
CA LEU A 76 36.95 -0.15 -18.98
C LEU A 76 37.37 1.01 -19.88
N ILE A 77 36.68 2.15 -19.79
CA ILE A 77 37.04 3.36 -20.55
C ILE A 77 38.47 3.78 -20.22
N LYS A 78 38.83 3.85 -18.93
CA LYS A 78 40.20 4.17 -18.50
C LYS A 78 41.26 3.19 -19.01
N MET A 79 40.92 1.91 -19.16
CA MET A 79 41.84 0.90 -19.71
C MET A 79 42.01 1.03 -21.23
N ILE A 80 40.96 1.48 -21.95
CA ILE A 80 40.98 1.67 -23.40
C ILE A 80 41.62 3.00 -23.79
N GLU A 81 41.38 4.05 -23.01
CA GLU A 81 41.96 5.39 -23.20
C GLU A 81 43.37 5.53 -22.60
N GLY A 82 43.88 4.46 -21.97
CA GLY A 82 45.27 4.35 -21.51
C GLY A 82 46.26 4.32 -22.65
#